data_AF-A0A2K0WFL6-F1
#
_entry.id   AF-A0A2K0WFL6-F1
#
_cell.length_a   1.000
_cell.length_b   1.000
_cell.length_c   1.000
_cell.angle_alpha   90.00
_cell.angle_beta   90.00
_cell.angle_gamma   90.00
#
_symmetry.space_group_name_H-M   'P 1'
#
loop_
_entity.id
_entity.type
_entity.pdbx_description
1 polymer ?
#
loop_
_entity_poly.entity_id
_entity_poly.type
_entity_poly.pdbx_seq_one_letter_code
_entity_poly.pdbx_strand_id
1 'polypeptide(L)'
;MIRGLVPKEKLLEWTVEDGWEPLCKFLDKPVPDEPFPHVNKASGWENHEAKVTKRYLMSALSGVAALSAVGIATGAIAYKTMW
;
A
#
# COMPACT_ATOMS: atom_id res chain seq x y z
N MET A 1 -8.48 4.01 26.99
CA MET A 1 -9.94 4.26 27.02
C MET A 1 -10.18 5.72 26.67
N ILE A 2 -10.78 6.05 25.52
CA ILE A 2 -10.93 7.46 25.11
C ILE A 2 -12.12 8.15 25.81
N ARG A 3 -13.22 7.41 26.04
CA ARG A 3 -14.47 7.87 26.68
C ARG A 3 -14.30 8.48 28.08
N GLY A 4 -13.24 8.11 28.80
CA GLY A 4 -12.95 8.63 30.15
C GLY A 4 -11.90 9.74 30.19
N LEU A 5 -11.27 10.07 29.05
CA LEU A 5 -10.20 11.06 28.94
C LEU A 5 -10.66 12.37 28.27
N VAL A 6 -11.73 12.30 27.48
CA VAL A 6 -12.25 13.45 26.72
C VAL A 6 -13.61 13.86 27.29
N PRO A 7 -13.83 15.15 27.61
CA PRO A 7 -15.15 15.65 27.98
C PRO A 7 -16.21 15.29 26.92
N LYS A 8 -17.43 14.98 27.34
CA LYS A 8 -18.47 14.43 26.44
C LYS A 8 -18.78 15.39 25.28
N GLU A 9 -18.82 16.67 25.55
CA GLU A 9 -19.06 17.74 24.59
C GLU A 9 -17.94 17.91 23.55
N LYS A 10 -16.77 17.31 23.79
CA LYS A 10 -15.62 17.28 22.85
C LYS A 10 -15.41 15.91 22.21
N LEU A 11 -16.33 14.97 22.41
CA LEU A 11 -16.24 13.62 21.87
C LEU A 11 -17.47 13.32 21.01
N LEU A 12 -17.23 13.03 19.74
CA LEU A 12 -18.21 12.41 18.84
C LEU A 12 -17.85 10.93 18.66
N GLU A 13 -18.80 10.04 18.92
CA GLU A 13 -18.71 8.65 18.49
C GLU A 13 -19.47 8.52 17.16
N TRP A 14 -18.77 8.07 16.13
CA TRP A 14 -19.24 8.12 14.75
C TRP A 14 -18.52 7.04 13.93
N THR A 15 -19.23 6.42 12.98
CA THR A 15 -18.66 5.48 12.01
C THR A 15 -18.86 5.99 10.58
N VAL A 16 -18.14 5.43 9.60
CA VAL A 16 -18.21 5.89 8.21
C VAL A 16 -19.60 5.76 7.59
N GLU A 17 -20.42 4.84 8.11
CA GLU A 17 -21.80 4.62 7.72
C GLU A 17 -22.74 5.75 8.17
N ASP A 18 -22.36 6.49 9.22
CA ASP A 18 -23.16 7.61 9.75
C ASP A 18 -23.11 8.85 8.84
N GLY A 19 -22.11 8.94 7.95
CA GLY A 19 -22.02 9.97 6.92
C GLY A 19 -21.85 11.41 7.44
N TRP A 20 -22.29 12.39 6.63
CA TRP A 20 -22.00 13.81 6.88
C TRP A 20 -22.75 14.42 8.06
N GLU A 21 -24.03 14.10 8.22
CA GLU A 21 -24.94 14.84 9.09
C GLU A 21 -24.49 14.92 10.56
N PRO A 22 -24.20 13.80 11.26
CA PRO A 22 -23.72 13.84 12.64
C PRO A 22 -22.33 14.49 12.78
N LEU A 23 -21.45 14.32 11.79
CA LEU A 23 -20.11 14.90 11.80
C LEU A 23 -20.16 16.43 11.65
N CYS A 24 -20.88 16.93 10.65
CA CYS A 24 -21.04 18.36 10.40
C CYS A 24 -21.75 19.06 11.57
N LYS A 25 -22.77 18.43 12.17
CA LYS A 25 -23.45 18.96 13.37
C LYS A 25 -22.50 19.11 14.56
N PHE A 26 -21.63 18.13 14.79
CA PHE A 26 -20.65 18.19 15.88
C PHE A 26 -19.58 19.26 15.65
N LEU A 27 -19.19 19.48 14.40
CA LEU A 27 -18.17 20.45 14.00
C LEU A 27 -18.70 21.87 13.78
N ASP A 28 -20.02 22.07 13.92
CA ASP A 28 -20.71 23.32 13.59
C ASP A 28 -20.40 23.80 12.16
N LYS A 29 -20.60 22.89 11.19
CA LYS A 29 -20.39 23.12 9.76
C LYS A 29 -21.64 22.78 8.95
N PRO A 30 -21.84 23.42 7.78
CA PRO A 30 -22.89 23.01 6.86
C PRO A 30 -22.63 21.59 6.33
N VAL A 31 -23.71 20.86 6.02
CA VAL A 31 -23.63 19.57 5.33
C VAL A 31 -23.38 19.84 3.84
N PRO A 32 -22.34 19.24 3.22
CA PRO A 32 -22.10 19.35 1.78
C PRO A 32 -23.22 18.71 0.95
N ASP A 33 -23.52 19.28 -0.22
CA ASP A 33 -24.41 18.66 -1.23
C ASP A 33 -23.64 17.66 -2.11
N GLU A 34 -22.99 16.70 -1.47
CA GLU A 34 -22.26 15.61 -2.13
C GLU A 34 -22.29 14.33 -1.28
N PRO A 35 -22.19 13.13 -1.90
CA PRO A 35 -22.11 11.87 -1.15
C PRO A 35 -20.91 11.82 -0.21
N PHE A 36 -21.05 11.14 0.94
CA PHE A 36 -19.92 10.91 1.84
C PHE A 36 -18.80 10.12 1.11
N PRO A 37 -17.53 10.57 1.17
CA PRO A 37 -16.46 10.01 0.36
C PRO A 37 -16.13 8.57 0.77
N HIS A 38 -16.04 7.68 -0.22
CA HIS A 38 -15.58 6.30 -0.03
C HIS A 38 -14.45 5.97 -1.02
N VAL A 39 -13.28 6.56 -0.77
CA VAL A 39 -12.13 6.51 -1.69
C VAL A 39 -11.15 5.38 -1.39
N ASN A 40 -10.98 4.99 -0.13
CA ASN A 40 -10.04 3.93 0.28
C ASN A 40 -10.72 2.55 0.27
N LYS A 41 -11.27 2.14 -0.87
CA LYS A 41 -11.89 0.83 -1.03
C LYS A 41 -10.84 -0.28 -1.07
N ALA A 42 -11.12 -1.40 -0.40
CA ALA A 42 -10.26 -2.58 -0.44
C ALA A 42 -10.03 -3.10 -1.88
N SER A 43 -11.00 -2.95 -2.79
CA SER A 43 -10.85 -3.31 -4.20
C SER A 43 -9.75 -2.51 -4.93
N GLY A 44 -9.36 -1.33 -4.43
CA GLY A 44 -8.19 -0.60 -4.94
C GLY A 44 -6.86 -1.30 -4.66
N TRP A 45 -6.87 -2.25 -3.72
CA TRP A 45 -5.74 -3.10 -3.36
C TRP A 45 -5.81 -4.49 -4.02
N GLU A 46 -6.95 -4.86 -4.61
CA GLU A 46 -7.06 -6.11 -5.38
C GLU A 46 -6.08 -6.08 -6.55
N ASN A 47 -5.31 -7.15 -6.72
CA ASN A 47 -4.24 -7.31 -7.71
C ASN A 47 -2.97 -6.48 -7.47
N HIS A 48 -2.92 -5.60 -6.47
CA HIS A 48 -1.68 -4.88 -6.13
C HIS A 48 -0.62 -5.87 -5.63
N GLU A 49 -1.01 -6.84 -4.80
CA GLU A 49 -0.14 -7.88 -4.26
C GLU A 49 0.48 -8.76 -5.35
N ALA A 50 -0.33 -9.19 -6.33
CA ALA A 50 0.13 -10.02 -7.45
C ALA A 50 1.11 -9.25 -8.35
N LYS A 51 0.85 -7.96 -8.61
CA LYS A 51 1.71 -7.11 -9.44
C LYS A 51 3.05 -6.83 -8.76
N VAL A 52 3.03 -6.53 -7.47
CA VAL A 52 4.21 -6.29 -6.66
C VAL A 52 5.06 -7.56 -6.56
N THR A 53 4.44 -8.70 -6.23
CA THR A 53 5.13 -10.01 -6.16
C THR A 53 5.77 -10.37 -7.49
N LYS A 54 5.04 -10.26 -8.61
CA LYS A 54 5.59 -10.52 -9.95
C LYS A 54 6.80 -9.62 -10.26
N ARG A 55 6.74 -8.33 -9.91
CA ARG A 55 7.86 -7.40 -10.11
C ARG A 55 9.11 -7.84 -9.35
N TYR A 56 8.98 -8.20 -8.07
CA TYR A 56 10.11 -8.67 -7.28
C TYR A 56 10.70 -9.98 -7.82
N LEU A 57 9.85 -10.95 -8.18
CA LEU A 57 10.30 -12.22 -8.77
C LEU A 57 11.06 -12.00 -10.09
N MET A 58 10.53 -11.15 -10.99
CA MET A 58 11.19 -10.83 -12.26
C MET A 58 12.54 -10.12 -12.06
N SER A 59 12.63 -9.20 -11.09
CA SER A 59 13.90 -8.55 -10.75
C SER A 59 14.94 -9.55 -10.20
N ALA A 60 14.52 -10.45 -9.32
CA ALA A 60 15.39 -11.49 -8.76
C ALA A 60 15.90 -12.44 -9.87
N LEU A 61 15.00 -12.91 -10.74
CA LEU A 61 15.35 -13.75 -11.88
C LEU A 61 16.39 -13.07 -12.79
N SER A 62 16.17 -11.79 -13.09
CA SER A 62 17.09 -11.01 -13.92
C SER A 62 18.47 -10.86 -13.29
N GLY A 63 18.53 -10.63 -11.97
CA GLY A 63 19.78 -10.56 -11.22
C GLY A 63 20.56 -11.87 -11.23
N VAL A 64 19.88 -13.00 -11.00
CA VAL A 64 20.49 -14.35 -11.06
C VAL A 64 21.04 -14.63 -12.46
N ALA A 65 20.27 -14.35 -13.51
CA ALA A 65 20.71 -14.57 -14.88
C ALA A 65 21.97 -13.77 -15.22
N ALA A 66 22.05 -12.51 -14.79
CA ALA A 66 23.23 -11.66 -15.00
C ALA A 66 24.48 -12.21 -14.28
N LEU A 67 24.34 -12.62 -13.01
CA LEU A 67 25.46 -13.20 -12.25
C LEU A 67 25.95 -14.52 -12.86
N SER A 68 25.03 -15.39 -13.28
CA SER A 68 25.38 -16.64 -13.95
C SER A 68 26.12 -16.39 -15.27
N ALA A 69 25.66 -15.44 -16.08
CA ALA A 69 26.33 -15.10 -17.34
C ALA A 69 27.75 -14.58 -17.10
N VAL A 70 27.96 -13.73 -16.08
CA VAL A 70 29.30 -13.26 -15.69
C VAL A 70 30.17 -14.43 -15.24
N GLY A 71 29.66 -15.33 -14.40
CA GLY A 71 30.40 -16.50 -13.92
C GLY A 71 30.81 -17.46 -15.05
N ILE A 72 29.91 -17.70 -16.01
CA ILE A 72 30.21 -18.53 -17.19
C ILE A 72 31.31 -17.86 -18.03
N ALA A 73 31.20 -16.55 -18.28
CA ALA A 73 32.18 -15.81 -19.09
C ALA A 73 33.57 -15.79 -18.44
N THR A 74 33.66 -15.50 -17.13
CA THR A 74 34.94 -15.49 -16.40
C THR A 74 35.57 -16.88 -16.35
N GLY A 75 34.77 -17.92 -16.13
CA GLY A 75 35.22 -19.32 -16.16
C GLY A 75 35.78 -19.72 -17.53
N ALA A 76 35.10 -19.36 -18.62
CA ALA A 76 35.55 -19.64 -19.99
C ALA A 76 36.86 -18.91 -20.33
N ILE A 77 37.01 -17.64 -19.92
CA ILE A 77 38.24 -16.88 -20.09
C ILE A 77 39.39 -17.52 -19.32
N ALA A 78 39.18 -17.82 -18.03
CA ALA A 78 40.19 -18.43 -17.17
C ALA A 78 40.67 -19.78 -17.71
N TYR A 79 39.73 -20.63 -18.17
CA TYR A 79 40.04 -21.92 -18.80
C TYR A 79 40.96 -21.75 -20.00
N LYS A 80 40.63 -20.83 -20.92
CA LYS A 80 41.43 -20.56 -22.13
C LYS A 80 42.80 -19.94 -21.83
N THR A 81 42.95 -19.23 -20.71
CA THR A 81 44.24 -18.64 -20.32
C THR A 81 45.17 -19.62 -19.61
N MET A 82 44.62 -20.65 -18.97
CA MET A 82 45.38 -21.62 -18.16
C MET A 82 45.82 -22.86 -18.95
N TRP A 83 45.19 -23.13 -20.10
CA TRP A 83 45.45 -24.27 -20.97
C TRP A 83 45.53 -23.83 -22.43
#